data_AF-A0A959RFF6-F1
#
_entry.id   AF-A0A959RFF6-F1
#
_cell.length_a   1.000
_cell.length_b   1.000
_cell.length_c   1.000
_cell.angle_alpha   90.00
_cell.angle_beta   90.00
_cell.angle_gamma   90.00
#
_symmetry.space_group_name_H-M   'P 1'
#
loop_
_entity.id
_entity.type
_entity.pdbx_description
1 polymer ?
#
loop_
_entity_poly.entity_id
_entity_poly.type
_entity_poly.pdbx_seq_one_letter_code
_entity_poly.pdbx_strand_id
1 'polypeptide(L)'
;MDTAYNVVESNDVDIWGYRLMDREYTSSLTDNDYLFTGKERDNEKSGYDYFGARYFDSRIGRWGTVDPMSRNYISYSPYNYVANNPLILYDPDGMVIDFSNYERQDPNSQLNLDLLLTELNGLTDLGLKIENGYLTYDEEKVKYLLT
;
A
#
# COMPACT_ATOMS: atom_id res chain seq x y z
N MET A 1 3.12 -18.13 17.92
CA MET A 1 2.90 -19.44 18.59
C MET A 1 4.26 -20.07 18.84
N ASP A 2 4.40 -20.90 19.86
CA ASP A 2 5.62 -21.72 20.04
C ASP A 2 5.63 -22.93 19.09
N THR A 3 6.69 -23.74 19.14
CA THR A 3 6.84 -24.96 18.34
C THR A 3 5.82 -26.06 18.68
N ALA A 4 5.12 -25.94 19.81
CA ALA A 4 4.05 -26.82 20.24
C ALA A 4 2.65 -26.26 19.94
N TYR A 5 2.56 -25.18 19.16
CA TYR A 5 1.32 -24.48 18.78
C TYR A 5 0.59 -23.80 19.93
N ASN A 6 1.24 -23.57 21.08
CA ASN A 6 0.66 -22.74 22.12
C ASN A 6 0.72 -21.27 21.70
N VAL A 7 -0.31 -20.51 22.07
CA VAL A 7 -0.31 -19.06 21.90
C VAL A 7 0.71 -18.48 22.88
N VAL A 8 1.70 -17.76 22.35
CA VAL A 8 2.73 -17.05 23.14
C VAL A 8 2.45 -15.55 23.21
N GLU A 9 1.71 -15.03 22.24
CA GLU A 9 1.30 -13.64 22.15
C GLU A 9 0.06 -13.52 21.25
N SER A 10 -0.84 -12.60 21.58
CA SER A 10 -1.98 -12.19 20.78
C SER A 10 -2.27 -10.71 21.04
N ASN A 11 -2.53 -9.95 19.98
CA ASN A 11 -2.81 -8.52 20.08
C ASN A 11 -4.01 -8.19 19.18
N ASP A 12 -4.96 -7.43 19.71
CA ASP A 12 -5.95 -6.74 18.90
C ASP A 12 -5.51 -5.28 18.70
N VAL A 13 -5.65 -4.79 17.47
CA VAL A 13 -5.30 -3.42 17.08
C VAL A 13 -6.49 -2.72 16.43
N ASP A 14 -6.49 -1.38 16.49
CA ASP A 14 -7.42 -0.56 15.74
C ASP A 14 -7.02 -0.45 14.26
N ILE A 15 -7.79 0.34 13.49
CA ILE A 15 -7.54 0.54 12.05
C ILE A 15 -6.21 1.24 11.75
N TRP A 16 -5.58 1.88 12.73
CA TRP A 16 -4.29 2.56 12.61
C TRP A 16 -3.16 1.74 13.22
N GLY A 17 -3.40 0.52 13.68
CA GLY A 17 -2.38 -0.33 14.29
C GLY A 17 -2.08 0.00 15.75
N TYR A 18 -2.91 0.81 16.41
CA TYR A 18 -2.77 1.09 17.83
C TYR A 18 -3.35 -0.07 18.64
N ARG A 19 -2.63 -0.52 19.67
CA ARG A 19 -3.08 -1.64 20.52
C ARG A 19 -4.35 -1.26 21.27
N LEU A 20 -5.33 -2.16 21.25
CA LEU A 20 -6.54 -2.00 22.06
C LEU A 20 -6.23 -2.44 23.49
N MET A 21 -6.47 -1.54 24.44
CA MET A 21 -6.29 -1.82 25.87
C MET A 21 -7.13 -3.03 26.30
N ASP A 22 -6.57 -3.84 27.20
CA ASP A 22 -7.20 -5.05 27.74
C ASP A 22 -7.53 -6.14 26.70
N ARG A 23 -6.99 -6.04 25.49
CA ARG A 23 -7.15 -7.02 24.39
C ARG A 23 -5.81 -7.54 23.89
N GLU A 24 -4.94 -7.81 24.85
CA GLU A 24 -3.60 -8.34 24.63
C GLU A 24 -3.34 -9.55 25.53
N TYR A 25 -2.59 -10.50 24.99
CA TYR A 25 -2.05 -11.63 25.72
C TYR A 25 -0.56 -11.71 25.41
N THR A 26 0.28 -11.78 26.44
CA THR A 26 1.72 -11.96 26.29
C THR A 26 2.22 -12.97 27.32
N SER A 27 3.05 -13.90 26.89
CA SER A 27 3.74 -14.87 27.75
C SER A 27 5.20 -14.48 27.91
N SER A 28 5.88 -14.96 28.96
CA SER A 28 7.31 -14.69 29.19
C SER A 28 8.24 -15.32 28.15
N LEU A 29 7.69 -16.00 27.13
CA LEU A 29 8.41 -16.64 26.05
C LEU A 29 8.40 -15.81 24.75
N THR A 30 7.70 -14.67 24.72
CA THR A 30 7.65 -13.82 23.53
C THR A 30 8.75 -12.75 23.55
N ASP A 31 9.36 -12.57 22.38
CA ASP A 31 10.33 -11.53 22.03
C ASP A 31 9.97 -11.05 20.62
N ASN A 32 8.83 -10.37 20.52
CA ASN A 32 8.24 -9.98 19.26
C ASN A 32 8.04 -8.47 19.24
N ASP A 33 8.85 -7.83 18.41
CA ASP A 33 8.78 -6.40 18.20
C ASP A 33 7.86 -6.05 17.03
N TYR A 34 7.23 -7.03 16.37
CA TYR A 34 6.39 -6.78 15.20
C TYR A 34 4.92 -6.72 15.56
N LEU A 35 4.20 -5.75 14.99
CA LEU A 35 2.77 -5.61 15.20
C LEU A 35 2.00 -5.27 13.93
N PHE A 36 1.91 -3.99 13.59
CA PHE A 36 1.03 -3.51 12.52
C PHE A 36 1.74 -3.59 11.17
N THR A 37 1.06 -4.13 10.15
CA THR A 37 1.60 -4.30 8.79
C THR A 37 2.95 -5.02 8.71
N GLY A 38 3.29 -5.82 9.72
CA GLY A 38 4.57 -6.53 9.81
C GLY A 38 5.77 -5.61 10.06
N LYS A 39 5.55 -4.43 10.65
CA LYS A 39 6.61 -3.47 10.99
C LYS A 39 7.03 -3.64 12.44
N GLU A 40 8.33 -3.43 12.64
CA GLU A 40 8.96 -3.41 13.96
C GLU A 40 8.49 -2.16 14.69
N ARG A 41 7.92 -2.36 15.88
CA ARG A 41 7.51 -1.35 16.82
C ARG A 41 8.65 -1.12 17.79
N ASP A 42 9.15 0.10 17.79
CA ASP A 42 10.19 0.53 18.71
C ASP A 42 9.69 0.50 20.16
N ASN A 43 10.33 -0.36 20.96
CA ASN A 43 10.05 -0.55 22.37
C ASN A 43 10.56 0.61 23.26
N GLU A 44 11.40 1.52 22.74
CA GLU A 44 11.92 2.67 23.49
C GLU A 44 10.92 3.83 23.60
N LYS A 45 9.87 3.68 24.43
CA LYS A 45 8.86 4.72 24.81
C LYS A 45 8.09 5.40 23.67
N SER A 46 8.59 5.39 22.43
CA SER A 46 8.04 6.07 21.28
C SER A 46 6.76 5.40 20.83
N GLY A 47 6.75 4.05 20.81
CA GLY A 47 5.67 3.23 20.29
C GLY A 47 5.50 3.39 18.78
N TYR A 48 6.53 3.84 18.08
CA TYR A 48 6.52 4.07 16.64
C TYR A 48 6.86 2.80 15.88
N ASP A 49 6.20 2.63 14.74
CA ASP A 49 6.51 1.56 13.81
C ASP A 49 7.55 2.03 12.79
N TYR A 50 8.65 1.30 12.65
CA TYR A 50 9.70 1.60 11.69
C TYR A 50 9.40 0.97 10.33
N PHE A 51 9.28 1.82 9.31
CA PHE A 51 8.97 1.39 7.95
C PHE A 51 10.20 1.35 7.03
N GLY A 52 11.37 1.84 7.48
CA GLY A 52 12.56 2.01 6.66
C GLY A 52 12.84 3.47 6.40
N ALA A 53 12.02 4.13 5.57
CA ALA A 53 12.20 5.55 5.29
C ALA A 53 11.59 6.48 6.35
N ARG A 54 10.61 6.00 7.11
CA ARG A 54 9.84 6.80 8.09
C ARG A 54 9.46 5.98 9.32
N TYR A 55 9.15 6.72 10.38
CA TYR A 55 8.47 6.20 11.57
C TYR A 55 6.99 6.57 11.52
N PHE A 56 6.12 5.61 11.84
CA PHE A 56 4.67 5.79 11.88
C PHE A 56 4.16 5.83 13.32
N ASP A 57 3.32 6.82 13.62
CA ASP A 57 2.62 6.94 14.89
C ASP A 57 1.20 6.41 14.75
N SER A 58 0.99 5.18 15.22
CA SER A 58 -0.31 4.51 15.23
C SER A 58 -1.35 5.22 16.11
N ARG A 59 -0.94 6.00 17.13
CA ARG A 59 -1.86 6.71 18.04
C ARG A 59 -2.67 7.79 17.33
N ILE A 60 -2.08 8.37 16.28
CA ILE A 60 -2.68 9.46 15.49
C ILE A 60 -2.87 9.08 14.02
N GLY A 61 -2.38 7.91 13.60
CA GLY A 61 -2.45 7.42 12.22
C GLY A 61 -1.67 8.29 11.24
N ARG A 62 -0.47 8.77 11.61
CA ARG A 62 0.34 9.69 10.77
C ARG A 62 1.81 9.32 10.77
N TRP A 63 2.52 9.77 9.74
CA TRP A 63 3.98 9.74 9.75
C TRP A 63 4.56 10.73 10.75
N GLY A 64 5.64 10.34 11.43
CA GLY A 64 6.40 11.20 12.33
C GLY A 64 7.27 12.23 11.59
N THR A 65 7.48 12.06 10.29
CA THR A 65 8.27 12.94 9.42
C THR A 65 7.57 13.19 8.08
N VAL A 66 8.02 14.22 7.36
CA VAL A 66 7.51 14.56 6.02
C VAL A 66 7.80 13.44 5.03
N ASP A 67 6.79 13.07 4.23
CA ASP A 67 6.89 12.10 3.14
C ASP A 67 7.95 12.52 2.09
N PRO A 68 8.98 11.68 1.84
CA PRO A 68 9.93 11.89 0.74
C PRO A 68 9.26 12.02 -0.63
N MET A 69 8.14 11.35 -0.81
CA MET A 69 7.29 11.34 -2.00
C MET A 69 6.10 12.31 -1.88
N SER A 70 6.09 13.24 -0.92
CA SER A 70 5.02 14.24 -0.75
C SER A 70 4.67 15.00 -2.04
N ARG A 71 5.65 15.24 -2.92
CA ARG A 71 5.43 15.87 -4.23
C ARG A 71 4.59 15.02 -5.18
N ASN A 72 4.60 13.70 -5.04
CA ASN A 72 3.75 12.79 -5.83
C ASN A 72 2.33 12.70 -5.23
N TYR A 73 2.14 13.12 -3.99
CA TYR A 73 0.89 13.05 -3.23
C TYR A 73 0.36 14.45 -2.87
N ILE A 74 0.33 15.37 -3.85
CA ILE A 74 0.03 16.80 -3.64
C ILE A 74 -1.35 17.03 -3.00
N SER A 75 -2.32 16.14 -3.25
CA SER A 75 -3.66 16.20 -2.68
C SER A 75 -3.73 15.77 -1.21
N TYR A 76 -2.66 15.20 -0.66
CA TYR A 76 -2.59 14.70 0.71
C TYR A 76 -1.62 15.53 1.56
N SER A 77 -1.84 15.48 2.87
CA SER A 77 -0.87 16.03 3.82
C SER A 77 0.48 15.29 3.68
N PRO A 78 1.64 15.97 3.82
CA PRO A 78 2.95 15.32 3.83
C PRO A 78 3.14 14.32 4.98
N TYR A 79 2.21 14.26 5.94
CA TYR A 79 2.21 13.31 7.05
C TYR A 79 1.14 12.21 6.92
N ASN A 80 0.48 12.12 5.76
CA ASN A 80 -0.62 11.19 5.53
C ASN A 80 -0.13 9.74 5.42
N TYR A 81 -0.74 8.85 6.20
CA TYR A 81 -0.52 7.41 6.07
C TYR A 81 -1.53 6.82 5.08
N VAL A 82 -1.03 6.17 4.03
CA VAL A 82 -1.75 5.33 3.05
C VAL A 82 -3.10 5.90 2.56
N ALA A 83 -3.10 7.18 2.16
CA ALA A 83 -4.29 7.88 1.68
C ALA A 83 -5.48 7.86 2.67
N ASN A 84 -5.21 7.75 3.97
CA ASN A 84 -6.19 7.52 5.04
C ASN A 84 -7.04 6.24 4.89
N ASN A 85 -6.56 5.22 4.17
CA ASN A 85 -7.26 3.95 4.02
C ASN A 85 -6.41 2.73 4.43
N PRO A 86 -6.03 2.62 5.72
CA PRO A 86 -5.17 1.54 6.23
C PRO A 86 -5.83 0.16 6.26
N LEU A 87 -7.14 0.10 6.00
CA LEU A 87 -7.86 -1.17 5.91
C LEU A 87 -7.55 -1.92 4.60
N ILE A 88 -7.24 -1.18 3.53
CA ILE A 88 -7.04 -1.73 2.19
C ILE A 88 -5.59 -1.51 1.73
N LEU A 89 -5.03 -0.33 2.02
CA LEU A 89 -3.72 0.10 1.55
C LEU A 89 -2.67 -0.10 2.62
N TYR A 90 -1.43 -0.36 2.18
CA TYR A 90 -0.27 -0.43 3.05
C TYR A 90 0.94 0.23 2.37
N ASP A 91 1.92 0.66 3.16
CA ASP A 91 3.19 1.22 2.67
C ASP A 91 4.32 0.22 3.01
N PRO A 92 4.96 -0.44 2.02
CA PRO A 92 5.98 -1.45 2.28
C PRO A 92 7.29 -0.91 2.83
N ASP A 93 7.67 0.34 2.55
CA ASP A 93 9.01 0.88 2.84
C ASP A 93 8.99 2.29 3.45
N GLY A 94 7.80 2.82 3.70
CA GLY A 94 7.61 4.18 4.15
C GLY A 94 7.88 5.19 3.04
N MET A 95 7.73 4.86 1.76
CA MET A 95 7.86 5.81 0.65
C MET A 95 6.69 5.75 -0.33
N VAL A 96 6.24 4.55 -0.69
CA VAL A 96 5.24 4.38 -1.76
C VAL A 96 4.09 3.52 -1.27
N ILE A 97 2.87 4.04 -1.44
CA ILE A 97 1.64 3.29 -1.15
C ILE A 97 1.49 2.15 -2.17
N ASP A 98 1.29 0.93 -1.68
CA ASP A 98 0.94 -0.23 -2.51
C ASP A 98 -0.59 -0.27 -2.73
N PHE A 99 -0.99 -0.12 -3.99
CA PHE A 99 -2.39 -0.13 -4.44
C PHE A 99 -2.86 -1.48 -5.00
N SER A 100 -2.03 -2.54 -4.96
CA SER A 100 -2.38 -3.85 -5.51
C SER A 100 -3.65 -4.46 -4.89
N ASN A 101 -3.96 -4.11 -3.64
CA ASN A 101 -5.21 -4.53 -2.98
C ASN A 101 -6.46 -3.81 -3.51
N TYR A 102 -6.30 -2.64 -4.12
CA TYR A 102 -7.38 -1.89 -4.75
C TYR A 102 -7.79 -2.53 -6.09
N GLU A 103 -6.81 -2.94 -6.89
CA GLU A 103 -7.04 -3.63 -8.17
C GLU A 103 -7.75 -4.97 -7.97
N ARG A 104 -7.45 -5.70 -6.88
CA ARG A 104 -8.14 -6.95 -6.54
C ARG A 104 -9.60 -6.76 -6.16
N GLN A 105 -10.01 -5.57 -5.71
CA GLN A 105 -11.37 -5.32 -5.23
C GLN A 105 -12.32 -4.73 -6.27
N ASP A 106 -11.83 -4.05 -7.32
CA ASP A 106 -12.69 -3.55 -8.40
C ASP A 106 -12.61 -4.44 -9.64
N PRO A 107 -13.48 -5.46 -9.79
CA PRO A 107 -13.54 -6.27 -11.00
C PRO A 107 -13.91 -5.46 -12.26
N ASN A 108 -14.39 -4.21 -12.13
CA ASN A 108 -14.67 -3.34 -13.26
C ASN A 108 -13.45 -2.49 -13.67
N SER A 109 -12.40 -2.41 -12.86
CA SER A 109 -11.19 -1.64 -13.20
C SER A 109 -10.52 -2.18 -14.47
N GLN A 110 -10.37 -3.50 -14.57
CA GLN A 110 -9.85 -4.17 -15.75
C GLN A 110 -10.80 -4.01 -16.95
N LEU A 111 -12.12 -4.12 -16.70
CA LEU A 111 -13.16 -3.93 -17.72
C LEU A 111 -13.14 -2.51 -18.32
N ASN A 112 -12.88 -1.49 -17.49
CA ASN A 112 -12.80 -0.09 -17.93
C ASN A 112 -11.54 0.18 -18.77
N LEU A 113 -10.42 -0.46 -18.47
CA LEU A 113 -9.21 -0.37 -19.30
C LEU A 113 -9.38 -1.08 -20.65
N ASP A 114 -9.99 -2.27 -20.66
CA ASP A 114 -10.25 -3.02 -21.89
C ASP A 114 -11.23 -2.29 -22.81
N LEU A 115 -12.29 -1.67 -22.25
CA LEU A 115 -13.23 -0.82 -22.97
C LEU A 115 -12.55 0.41 -23.56
N LEU A 116 -11.77 1.15 -22.75
CA LEU A 116 -11.03 2.31 -23.21
C LEU A 116 -10.02 1.95 -24.31
N LEU A 117 -9.30 0.83 -24.17
CA LEU A 117 -8.36 0.36 -25.16
C LEU A 117 -9.06 -0.04 -26.47
N THR A 118 -10.26 -0.61 -26.37
CA THR A 118 -11.11 -0.94 -27.53
C THR A 118 -11.59 0.33 -28.24
N GLU A 119 -12.08 1.31 -27.50
CA GLU A 119 -12.53 2.60 -28.06
C GLU A 119 -11.38 3.36 -28.73
N LEU A 120 -10.23 3.46 -28.07
CA LEU A 120 -9.05 4.12 -28.62
C LEU A 120 -8.50 3.40 -29.85
N ASN A 121 -8.51 2.06 -29.86
CA ASN A 121 -8.16 1.31 -31.06
C ASN A 121 -9.15 1.54 -32.21
N GLY A 122 -10.45 1.64 -31.92
CA GLY A 122 -11.46 1.98 -32.92
C GLY A 122 -11.31 3.40 -33.50
N LEU A 123 -10.78 4.34 -32.71
CA LEU A 123 -10.57 5.72 -33.14
C LEU A 123 -9.23 5.94 -33.86
N THR A 124 -8.18 5.23 -33.44
CA THR A 124 -6.81 5.51 -33.89
C THR A 124 -6.28 4.49 -34.90
N ASP A 125 -6.83 3.28 -34.91
CA ASP A 125 -6.28 2.11 -35.62
C ASP A 125 -4.79 1.86 -35.32
N LEU A 126 -4.28 2.30 -34.17
CA LEU A 126 -2.86 2.16 -33.81
C LEU A 126 -2.50 0.79 -33.23
N GLY A 127 -3.47 -0.10 -32.98
CA GLY A 127 -3.21 -1.40 -32.38
C GLY A 127 -2.61 -1.29 -30.97
N LEU A 128 -3.13 -0.36 -30.16
CA LEU A 128 -2.73 -0.08 -28.79
C LEU A 128 -2.88 -1.32 -27.90
N LYS A 129 -1.88 -1.59 -27.06
CA LYS A 129 -1.83 -2.71 -26.08
C LYS A 129 -1.17 -2.25 -24.78
N ILE A 130 -1.40 -2.97 -23.69
CA ILE A 130 -0.66 -2.77 -22.43
C ILE A 130 0.31 -3.93 -22.26
N GLU A 131 1.61 -3.63 -22.20
CA GLU A 131 2.69 -4.61 -22.00
C GLU A 131 3.56 -4.17 -20.82
N ASN A 132 3.71 -5.04 -19.82
CA ASN A 132 4.48 -4.77 -18.59
C ASN A 132 4.09 -3.45 -17.87
N GLY A 133 2.80 -3.08 -17.94
CA GLY A 133 2.28 -1.85 -17.34
C GLY A 133 2.45 -0.59 -18.19
N TYR A 134 2.98 -0.69 -19.41
CA TYR A 134 3.15 0.44 -20.33
C TYR A 134 2.22 0.31 -21.55
N LEU A 135 1.69 1.44 -22.03
CA LEU A 135 0.92 1.50 -23.27
C LEU A 135 1.88 1.42 -24.47
N THR A 136 1.70 0.41 -25.31
CA THR A 136 2.43 0.16 -26.56
C THR A 136 1.48 0.23 -27.74
N TYR A 137 2.00 0.29 -28.97
CA TYR A 137 1.23 0.35 -30.21
C TYR A 137 1.87 -0.53 -31.29
N ASP A 138 1.11 -0.86 -32.32
CA ASP A 138 1.60 -1.61 -33.47
C ASP A 138 2.36 -0.69 -34.43
N GLU A 139 3.69 -0.79 -34.43
CA GLU A 139 4.56 0.05 -35.27
C GLU A 139 4.27 -0.10 -36.77
N GLU A 140 3.71 -1.23 -37.22
CA GLU A 140 3.37 -1.43 -38.63
C GLU A 140 2.17 -0.57 -39.05
N LYS A 141 1.29 -0.23 -38.11
CA LYS A 141 0.10 0.60 -38.36
C LYS A 141 0.38 2.09 -38.38
N VAL A 142 1.53 2.54 -37.87
CA VAL A 142 1.93 3.96 -37.87
C VAL A 142 2.34 4.47 -39.26
N LYS A 143 2.57 3.58 -40.23
CA LYS A 143 3.11 3.91 -41.57
C LYS A 143 2.23 4.82 -42.46
N TYR A 144 0.99 5.13 -42.08
CA TYR A 144 0.04 5.85 -42.93
C TYR A 144 -0.26 7.31 -42.52
N LEU A 145 0.43 7.85 -41.51
CA LEU A 145 0.11 9.18 -40.94
C LEU A 145 1.06 10.33 -41.37
N LEU A 146 2.01 10.07 -42.28
CA LEU A 146 2.89 11.08 -42.85
C LEU A 146 2.86 11.05 -44.39
N THR A 147 1.83 11.66 -44.98
CA THR A 147 1.84 12.15 -46.37
C THR A 147 1.03 13.43 -46.47
#